data_AF-A0A6H1KEL8-F1
#
_entry.id   AF-A0A6H1KEL8-F1
#
_cell.length_a   1.000
_cell.length_b   1.000
_cell.length_c   1.000
_cell.angle_alpha   90.00
_cell.angle_beta   90.00
_cell.angle_gamma   90.00
#
_symmetry.space_group_name_H-M   'P 1'
#
loop_
_entity.id
_entity.type
_entity.pdbx_description
1 polymer ?
#
loop_
_entity_poly.entity_id
_entity_poly.type
_entity_poly.pdbx_seq_one_letter_code
_entity_poly.pdbx_strand_id
1 'polypeptide(L)'
;MAKNFELPPPRQVPARTPLRTQNPEPRTRIPEPWNPLVTSPWNPLVTSPWNPLVTSPWNPLVTSPWNPLVTSPWNPLVTSPWNPLVTSPWNPLVTSPWNPLVTSPWNPLVTSPWNPLVTSPWNPLVTSPWNPLVTSPRNPLVTSYP
;
A
#
# COMPACT_ATOMS: atom_id res chain seq x y z
N MET A 1 -23.99 -81.06 15.02
CA MET A 1 -22.75 -80.25 15.09
C MET A 1 -22.90 -79.02 14.20
N ALA A 2 -23.14 -77.85 14.78
CA ALA A 2 -23.09 -76.57 14.05
C ALA A 2 -21.65 -76.02 14.12
N LYS A 3 -21.04 -75.68 12.98
CA LYS A 3 -19.76 -74.98 12.93
C LYS A 3 -20.01 -73.49 13.19
N ASN A 4 -19.56 -73.00 14.34
CA ASN A 4 -19.53 -71.58 14.67
C ASN A 4 -18.56 -70.86 13.72
N PHE A 5 -19.04 -69.85 12.99
CA PHE A 5 -18.19 -68.88 12.31
C PHE A 5 -17.99 -67.69 13.26
N GLU A 6 -16.82 -67.60 13.89
CA GLU A 6 -16.43 -66.40 14.64
C GLU A 6 -16.01 -65.30 13.65
N LEU A 7 -16.66 -64.15 13.75
CA LEU A 7 -16.27 -62.94 13.04
C LEU A 7 -15.02 -62.34 13.70
N PRO A 8 -14.05 -61.81 12.93
CA PRO A 8 -12.85 -61.21 13.50
C PRO A 8 -13.20 -59.94 14.29
N PRO A 9 -12.43 -59.63 15.35
CA PRO A 9 -12.73 -58.49 16.22
C PRO A 9 -12.55 -57.16 15.49
N PRO A 10 -13.32 -56.11 15.86
CA PRO A 10 -13.21 -54.81 15.23
C PRO A 10 -11.86 -54.17 15.54
N ARG A 11 -11.24 -53.60 14.51
CA ARG A 11 -9.93 -52.94 14.58
C ARG A 11 -10.08 -51.63 15.37
N GLN A 12 -9.51 -51.56 16.57
CA GLN A 12 -9.49 -50.32 17.36
C GLN A 12 -8.53 -49.31 16.71
N VAL A 13 -9.07 -48.18 16.26
CA VAL A 13 -8.27 -47.06 15.75
C VAL A 13 -8.01 -46.12 16.94
N PRO A 14 -6.75 -45.77 17.27
CA PRO A 14 -6.45 -44.97 18.45
C PRO A 14 -7.06 -43.56 18.33
N ALA A 15 -7.64 -43.09 19.44
CA ALA A 15 -8.20 -41.76 19.57
C ALA A 15 -7.11 -40.71 19.26
N ARG A 16 -7.35 -39.85 18.26
CA ARG A 16 -6.44 -38.74 17.95
C ARG A 16 -6.55 -37.68 19.05
N THR A 17 -5.47 -37.48 19.78
CA THR A 17 -5.24 -36.34 20.68
C THR A 17 -5.51 -35.03 19.92
N PRO A 18 -6.28 -34.07 20.46
CA PRO A 18 -6.48 -32.79 19.79
C PRO A 18 -5.15 -32.04 19.72
N LEU A 19 -4.71 -31.75 18.50
CA LEU A 19 -3.54 -30.91 18.25
C LEU A 19 -3.83 -29.50 18.75
N ARG A 20 -3.05 -29.10 19.75
CA ARG A 20 -2.88 -27.74 20.27
C ARG A 20 -3.04 -26.69 19.17
N THR A 21 -4.02 -25.80 19.32
CA THR A 21 -4.25 -24.66 18.44
C THR A 21 -3.00 -23.79 18.41
N GLN A 22 -2.25 -23.83 17.31
CA GLN A 22 -1.27 -22.79 17.04
C GLN A 22 -2.05 -21.55 16.58
N ASN A 23 -1.97 -20.50 17.38
CA ASN A 23 -2.48 -19.18 17.07
C ASN A 23 -1.88 -18.70 15.73
N PRO A 24 -2.65 -18.49 14.65
CA PRO A 24 -2.11 -17.88 13.46
C PRO A 24 -1.98 -16.37 13.69
N GLU A 25 -0.76 -15.89 13.87
CA GLU A 25 -0.42 -14.51 13.50
C GLU A 25 -1.03 -14.23 12.11
N PRO A 26 -1.77 -13.12 11.89
CA PRO A 26 -2.31 -12.82 10.58
C PRO A 26 -1.16 -12.35 9.67
N ARG A 27 -0.35 -13.29 9.18
CA ARG A 27 0.37 -13.10 7.93
C ARG A 27 -0.63 -13.23 6.80
N THR A 28 -1.35 -12.14 6.58
CA THR A 28 -2.18 -11.95 5.39
C THR A 28 -1.25 -11.87 4.19
N ARG A 29 -0.84 -13.03 3.64
CA ARG A 29 -0.41 -13.10 2.25
C ARG A 29 -1.67 -12.97 1.41
N ILE A 30 -2.03 -11.72 1.14
CA ILE A 30 -3.06 -11.36 0.18
C ILE A 30 -2.52 -11.84 -1.18
N PRO A 31 -3.20 -12.72 -1.93
CA PRO A 31 -2.85 -12.96 -3.32
C PRO A 31 -2.95 -11.61 -4.01
N GLU A 32 -1.84 -11.08 -4.55
CA GLU A 32 -1.79 -9.72 -5.11
C GLU A 32 -2.91 -9.58 -6.15
N PRO A 33 -4.02 -8.89 -5.82
CA PRO A 33 -5.00 -8.58 -6.82
C PRO A 33 -4.30 -7.59 -7.75
N TRP A 34 -4.60 -7.65 -9.03
CA TRP A 34 -4.16 -6.63 -9.97
C TRP A 34 -4.70 -5.24 -9.60
N ASN A 35 -5.67 -5.13 -8.68
CA ASN A 35 -6.24 -3.87 -8.18
C ASN A 35 -6.74 -4.04 -6.73
N PRO A 36 -5.89 -4.03 -5.68
CA PRO A 36 -6.35 -4.19 -4.31
C PRO A 36 -7.03 -2.92 -3.81
N LEU A 37 -8.12 -3.10 -3.08
CA LEU A 37 -8.80 -2.06 -2.34
C LEU A 37 -8.59 -2.29 -0.84
N VAL A 38 -8.04 -1.30 -0.14
CA VAL A 38 -7.86 -1.35 1.31
C VAL A 38 -8.42 -0.09 1.95
N THR A 39 -9.30 -0.30 2.94
CA THR A 39 -9.78 0.75 3.84
C THR A 39 -9.39 0.37 5.25
N SER A 40 -8.61 1.22 5.92
CA SER A 40 -8.17 0.99 7.29
C SER A 40 -8.24 2.30 8.07
N PRO A 41 -8.57 2.31 9.37
CA PRO A 41 -8.47 3.51 10.19
C PRO A 41 -7.02 3.96 10.43
N TRP A 42 -6.03 3.04 10.32
CA TRP A 42 -4.62 3.33 10.61
C TRP A 42 -3.68 2.46 9.76
N ASN A 43 -2.58 3.05 9.29
CA ASN A 43 -1.36 2.39 8.81
C ASN A 43 -1.54 1.14 7.90
N PRO A 44 -2.39 1.15 6.86
CA PRO A 44 -2.44 0.03 5.94
C PRO A 44 -1.13 -0.08 5.14
N LEU A 45 -0.69 -1.32 4.95
CA LEU A 45 0.39 -1.67 4.02
C LEU A 45 -0.20 -2.41 2.83
N VAL A 46 0.02 -1.88 1.62
CA VAL A 46 -0.42 -2.50 0.38
C VAL A 46 0.72 -2.60 -0.60
N THR A 47 0.97 -3.81 -1.06
CA THR A 47 1.84 -4.10 -2.21
C THR A 47 0.96 -4.67 -3.31
N SER A 48 1.12 -4.13 -4.52
CA SER A 48 0.35 -4.59 -5.67
C SER A 48 1.14 -4.39 -6.95
N PRO A 49 1.03 -5.31 -7.92
CA PRO A 49 1.66 -5.11 -9.21
C PRO A 49 0.99 -3.95 -9.97
N TRP A 50 -0.29 -3.62 -9.72
CA TRP A 50 -0.99 -2.54 -10.44
C TRP A 50 -2.09 -1.89 -9.58
N ASN A 51 -2.33 -0.59 -9.82
CA ASN A 51 -3.50 0.18 -9.36
C ASN A 51 -4.05 -0.11 -7.94
N PRO A 52 -3.24 -0.12 -6.86
CA PRO A 52 -3.78 -0.20 -5.51
C PRO A 52 -4.57 1.06 -5.16
N LEU A 53 -5.73 0.88 -4.53
CA LEU A 53 -6.53 1.94 -3.93
C LEU A 53 -6.51 1.81 -2.41
N VAL A 54 -5.94 2.79 -1.72
CA VAL A 54 -5.86 2.81 -0.27
C VAL A 54 -6.47 4.08 0.31
N THR A 55 -7.42 3.88 1.21
CA THR A 55 -7.99 4.97 2.02
C THR A 55 -7.66 4.69 3.48
N SER A 56 -7.01 5.66 4.12
CA SER A 56 -6.73 5.60 5.56
C SER A 56 -6.79 6.97 6.19
N PRO A 57 -7.35 7.14 7.39
CA PRO A 57 -7.15 8.33 8.18
C PRO A 57 -5.66 8.65 8.42
N TRP A 58 -4.78 7.64 8.55
CA TRP A 58 -3.37 7.89 8.92
C TRP A 58 -2.37 6.94 8.23
N ASN A 59 -1.21 7.50 7.86
CA ASN A 59 0.02 6.85 7.39
C ASN A 59 -0.14 5.59 6.51
N PRO A 60 -0.92 5.62 5.40
CA PRO A 60 -0.91 4.51 4.46
C PRO A 60 0.46 4.37 3.78
N LEU A 61 0.90 3.13 3.59
CA LEU A 61 2.09 2.78 2.83
C LEU A 61 1.69 1.94 1.62
N VAL A 62 1.96 2.46 0.42
CA VAL A 62 1.61 1.79 -0.83
C VAL A 62 2.81 1.68 -1.74
N THR A 63 3.06 0.46 -2.19
CA THR A 63 4.11 0.15 -3.17
C THR A 63 3.47 -0.48 -4.38
N SER A 64 3.64 0.11 -5.56
CA SER A 64 3.16 -0.52 -6.79
C SER A 64 3.98 -0.15 -8.01
N PRO A 65 4.28 -1.11 -8.90
CA PRO A 65 4.81 -0.83 -10.22
C PRO A 65 4.01 0.23 -10.98
N TRP A 66 2.69 0.36 -10.79
CA TRP A 66 1.85 1.28 -11.57
C TRP A 66 0.74 1.94 -10.76
N ASN A 67 0.34 3.14 -11.19
CA ASN A 67 -0.82 3.94 -10.75
C ASN A 67 -1.41 3.72 -9.33
N PRO A 68 -0.62 3.78 -8.24
CA PRO A 68 -1.22 3.74 -6.91
C PRO A 68 -2.05 4.98 -6.63
N LEU A 69 -3.20 4.79 -5.98
CA LEU A 69 -4.07 5.86 -5.50
C LEU A 69 -4.18 5.79 -3.98
N VAL A 70 -3.74 6.85 -3.31
CA VAL A 70 -3.78 6.95 -1.86
C VAL A 70 -4.46 8.22 -1.42
N THR A 71 -5.45 8.06 -0.54
CA THR A 71 -6.11 9.17 0.14
C THR A 71 -5.90 9.02 1.64
N SER A 72 -5.31 10.04 2.27
CA SER A 72 -5.16 10.07 3.72
C SER A 72 -5.14 11.46 4.31
N PRO A 73 -5.90 11.73 5.38
CA PRO A 73 -5.73 12.89 6.23
C PRO A 73 -4.25 13.16 6.58
N TRP A 74 -3.43 12.13 6.85
CA TRP A 74 -2.05 12.33 7.32
C TRP A 74 -1.02 11.42 6.64
N ASN A 75 0.20 11.94 6.50
CA ASN A 75 1.45 11.28 6.08
C ASN A 75 1.35 10.02 5.16
N PRO A 76 0.68 10.07 4.00
CA PRO A 76 0.74 8.95 3.07
C PRO A 76 2.15 8.80 2.47
N LEU A 77 2.60 7.55 2.30
CA LEU A 77 3.82 7.20 1.60
C LEU A 77 3.49 6.32 0.40
N VAL A 78 3.88 6.79 -0.78
CA VAL A 78 3.65 6.08 -2.04
C VAL A 78 4.92 5.99 -2.87
N THR A 79 5.22 4.77 -3.30
CA THR A 79 6.31 4.48 -4.21
C THR A 79 5.77 3.79 -5.45
N SER A 80 6.01 4.36 -6.63
CA SER A 80 5.65 3.73 -7.90
C SER A 80 6.56 4.14 -9.04
N PRO A 81 6.93 3.23 -9.95
CA PRO A 81 7.53 3.55 -11.22
C PRO A 81 6.80 4.63 -12.05
N TRP A 82 5.46 4.68 -12.08
CA TRP A 82 4.75 5.52 -13.07
C TRP A 82 3.94 6.67 -12.49
N ASN A 83 2.64 6.48 -12.26
CA ASN A 83 1.71 7.59 -12.03
C ASN A 83 1.06 7.52 -10.65
N PRO A 84 1.81 7.69 -9.54
CA PRO A 84 1.19 7.73 -8.22
C PRO A 84 0.32 8.97 -8.06
N LEU A 85 -0.87 8.79 -7.49
CA LEU A 85 -1.78 9.85 -7.10
C LEU A 85 -1.97 9.84 -5.58
N VAL A 86 -1.62 10.95 -4.94
CA VAL A 86 -1.73 11.09 -3.50
C VAL A 86 -2.46 12.37 -3.13
N THR A 87 -3.48 12.22 -2.28
CA THR A 87 -4.21 13.34 -1.68
C THR A 87 -4.08 13.27 -0.17
N SER A 88 -3.55 14.34 0.44
CA SER A 88 -3.46 14.44 1.89
C SER A 88 -3.48 15.85 2.41
N PRO A 89 -4.21 16.15 3.50
CA PRO A 89 -4.09 17.37 4.26
C PRO A 89 -2.66 17.79 4.64
N TRP A 90 -1.78 16.86 5.06
CA TRP A 90 -0.50 17.24 5.70
C TRP A 90 0.76 16.94 4.89
N ASN A 91 1.37 15.77 5.08
CA ASN A 91 2.73 15.52 4.62
C ASN A 91 2.81 14.30 3.69
N PRO A 92 2.27 14.37 2.45
CA PRO A 92 2.44 13.27 1.52
C PRO A 92 3.90 13.15 1.05
N LEU A 93 4.37 11.91 0.99
CA LEU A 93 5.66 11.56 0.41
C LEU A 93 5.44 10.65 -0.80
N VAL A 94 5.91 11.11 -1.97
CA VAL A 94 5.76 10.37 -3.22
C VAL A 94 7.08 10.25 -3.95
N THR A 95 7.42 9.03 -4.33
CA THR A 95 8.57 8.75 -5.20
C THR A 95 8.09 8.07 -6.48
N SER A 96 8.41 8.66 -7.64
CA SER A 96 8.15 8.03 -8.93
C SER A 96 9.09 8.46 -10.05
N PRO A 97 9.62 7.54 -10.87
CA PRO A 97 10.21 7.82 -12.16
C PRO A 97 9.44 8.85 -13.00
N TRP A 98 8.12 8.68 -13.22
CA TRP A 98 7.40 9.43 -14.27
C TRP A 98 6.54 10.61 -13.79
N ASN A 99 5.28 10.37 -13.46
CA ASN A 99 4.30 11.46 -13.33
C ASN A 99 3.56 11.37 -11.97
N PRO A 100 4.22 11.72 -10.86
CA PRO A 100 3.51 11.81 -9.59
C PRO A 100 2.57 13.01 -9.58
N LEU A 101 1.36 12.80 -9.08
CA LEU A 101 0.39 13.84 -8.79
C LEU A 101 0.12 13.89 -7.29
N VAL A 102 0.42 15.04 -6.67
CA VAL A 102 0.27 15.24 -5.23
C VAL A 102 -0.52 16.50 -4.94
N THR A 103 -1.56 16.35 -4.13
CA THR A 103 -2.33 17.47 -3.59
C THR A 103 -2.26 17.45 -2.07
N SER A 104 -1.77 18.55 -1.48
CA SER A 104 -1.78 18.73 -0.04
C SER A 104 -1.92 20.19 0.37
N PRO A 105 -2.70 20.53 1.39
CA PRO A 105 -2.59 21.77 2.12
C PRO A 105 -1.18 22.08 2.62
N TRP A 106 -0.46 21.13 3.23
CA TRP A 106 0.83 21.40 3.90
C TRP A 106 2.07 20.98 3.12
N ASN A 107 2.94 20.13 3.65
CA ASN A 107 4.31 19.94 3.15
C ASN A 107 4.40 18.68 2.25
N PRO A 108 4.05 18.73 0.95
CA PRO A 108 4.30 17.61 0.06
C PRO A 108 5.78 17.48 -0.24
N LEU A 109 6.27 16.24 -0.26
CA LEU A 109 7.58 15.88 -0.74
C LEU A 109 7.44 14.95 -1.95
N VAL A 110 7.93 15.40 -3.11
CA VAL A 110 7.84 14.65 -4.36
C VAL A 110 9.21 14.54 -5.01
N THR A 111 9.58 13.31 -5.34
CA THR A 111 10.80 13.02 -6.08
C THR A 111 10.45 12.30 -7.35
N SER A 112 10.83 12.89 -8.49
CA SER A 112 10.60 12.28 -9.79
C SER A 112 11.60 12.72 -10.84
N PRO A 113 12.17 11.80 -11.63
CA PRO A 113 12.81 12.12 -12.89
C PRO A 113 11.94 12.99 -13.79
N TRP A 114 10.70 12.60 -14.09
CA TRP A 114 9.91 13.27 -15.13
C TRP A 114 8.98 14.37 -14.61
N ASN A 115 7.69 14.36 -14.93
CA ASN A 115 6.80 15.53 -14.79
C ASN A 115 5.98 15.46 -13.47
N PRO A 116 6.52 15.88 -12.32
CA PRO A 116 5.73 15.96 -11.11
C PRO A 116 4.73 17.11 -11.20
N LEU A 117 3.50 16.86 -10.74
CA LEU A 117 2.50 17.88 -10.49
C LEU A 117 2.20 17.94 -8.99
N VAL A 118 2.53 19.08 -8.38
CA VAL A 118 2.34 19.30 -6.94
C VAL A 118 1.53 20.55 -6.71
N THR A 119 0.44 20.41 -5.96
CA THR A 119 -0.40 21.54 -5.53
C THR A 119 -0.37 21.63 -4.01
N SER A 120 0.13 22.76 -3.48
CA SER A 120 0.06 23.05 -2.05
C SER A 120 0.04 24.53 -1.67
N PRO A 121 -0.85 24.97 -0.77
CA PRO A 121 -0.76 26.25 -0.05
C PRO A 121 0.58 26.52 0.67
N TRP A 122 1.30 25.49 1.13
CA TRP A 122 2.50 25.64 1.97
C TRP A 122 3.67 24.76 1.49
N ASN A 123 4.88 25.10 1.94
CA ASN A 123 6.18 24.47 1.70
C ASN A 123 6.22 23.15 0.86
N PRO A 124 5.99 23.19 -0.48
CA PRO A 124 6.23 22.00 -1.28
C PRO A 124 7.73 21.83 -1.54
N LEU A 125 8.20 20.59 -1.47
CA LEU A 125 9.54 20.19 -1.91
C LEU A 125 9.42 19.24 -3.09
N VAL A 126 9.92 19.68 -4.24
CA VAL A 126 9.88 18.91 -5.49
C VAL A 126 11.27 18.80 -6.07
N THR A 127 11.68 17.57 -6.34
CA THR A 127 12.97 17.24 -6.97
C THR A 127 12.70 16.57 -8.30
N SER A 128 13.05 17.23 -9.40
CA SER A 128 12.94 16.67 -10.76
C SER A 128 13.90 17.27 -11.77
N PRO A 129 14.67 16.48 -12.54
CA PRO A 129 15.45 16.97 -13.67
C PRO A 129 14.59 17.50 -14.83
N TRP A 130 13.34 17.05 -14.98
CA TRP A 130 12.44 17.48 -16.06
C TRP A 130 11.27 18.31 -15.53
N ASN A 131 10.34 18.71 -16.41
CA ASN A 131 9.32 19.74 -16.22
C ASN A 131 8.47 19.59 -14.92
N PRO A 132 8.82 20.26 -13.81
CA PRO A 132 8.03 20.22 -12.59
C PRO A 132 6.97 21.32 -12.63
N LEU A 133 5.71 20.96 -12.38
CA LEU A 133 4.64 21.94 -12.19
C LEU A 133 4.28 22.00 -10.71
N VAL A 134 4.63 23.11 -10.07
CA VAL A 134 4.38 23.35 -8.65
C VAL A 134 3.50 24.58 -8.48
N THR A 135 2.33 24.38 -7.89
CA THR A 135 1.40 25.47 -7.56
C THR A 135 1.43 25.70 -6.06
N SER A 136 2.06 26.79 -5.62
CA SER A 136 2.07 27.18 -4.22
C SER A 136 2.19 28.68 -4.01
N PRO A 137 1.39 29.27 -3.11
CA PRO A 137 1.54 30.66 -2.70
C PRO A 137 2.68 30.86 -1.69
N ARG A 138 3.32 29.81 -1.16
CA ARG A 138 4.33 29.96 -0.09
C ARG A 138 5.44 28.91 -0.10
N ASN A 139 6.69 29.39 -0.11
CA ASN A 139 7.93 28.64 0.10
C ASN A 139 8.12 27.37 -0.76
N PRO A 140 7.89 27.38 -2.09
CA PRO A 140 8.23 26.24 -2.92
C PRO A 140 9.76 26.09 -3.04
N LEU A 141 10.26 24.89 -2.75
CA LEU A 141 11.61 24.48 -3.11
C LEU A 141 11.52 23.48 -4.26
N VAL A 142 11.92 23.94 -5.45
CA VAL A 142 11.91 23.13 -6.68
C VAL A 142 13.34 23.01 -7.15
N THR A 143 13.85 21.78 -7.20
CA THR A 143 15.20 21.48 -7.67
C THR A 143 15.10 20.75 -9.00
N SER A 144 15.56 21.40 -10.07
CA SER A 144 15.72 20.81 -11.40
C SER A 144 17.14 20.94 -11.93
N TYR A 145 17.71 19.82 -12.37
CA TYR A 145 19.02 19.78 -13.02
C TYR A 145 18.84 19.77 -14.54
N PRO A 146 19.68 20.51 -15.29
CA PRO A 146 19.61 20.61 -16.75
C PRO A 146 20.01 19.32 -17.48
#